data_AF-A0AAN6Y6B6-F1
#
_entry.id   AF-A0AAN6Y6B6-F1
#
_cell.length_a   1.000
_cell.length_b   1.000
_cell.length_c   1.000
_cell.angle_alpha   90.00
_cell.angle_beta   90.00
_cell.angle_gamma   90.00
#
_symmetry.space_group_name_H-M   'P 1'
#
loop_
_entity.id
_entity.type
_entity.pdbx_description
1 polymer ?
#
loop_
_entity_poly.entity_id
_entity_poly.type
_entity_poly.pdbx_seq_one_letter_code
_entity_poly.pdbx_strand_id
1 'polypeptide(L)'
;MCFHHRLVFSCGHYIWLPKVARACAAEEAFTREETTIGCSKMWSTGFCTMKVSQKCEDCSNKEAKSTAQIAEIKRRIGALKE
;
A
#
# COMPACT_ATOMS: atom_id res chain seq x y z
N MET A 1 -16.90 17.38 -3.33
CA MET A 1 -15.65 16.70 -3.76
C MET A 1 -15.54 15.40 -2.99
N CYS A 2 -15.27 14.29 -3.66
CA CYS A 2 -15.10 13.00 -3.00
C CYS A 2 -13.66 12.90 -2.49
N PHE A 3 -13.51 12.60 -1.19
CA PHE A 3 -12.21 12.43 -0.56
C PHE A 3 -12.15 11.03 0.04
N HIS A 4 -11.21 10.24 -0.45
CA HIS A 4 -10.94 8.91 0.07
C HIS A 4 -9.69 8.93 0.94
N HIS A 5 -9.66 8.05 1.94
CA HIS A 5 -8.48 7.85 2.74
C HIS A 5 -7.52 6.90 2.05
N ARG A 6 -6.26 7.31 1.97
CA ARG A 6 -5.16 6.45 1.50
C ARG A 6 -4.14 6.25 2.60
N LEU A 7 -3.55 5.08 2.61
CA LEU A 7 -2.40 4.74 3.44
C LEU A 7 -1.17 4.63 2.52
N VAL A 8 -0.13 5.38 2.83
CA VAL A 8 1.12 5.43 2.07
C VAL A 8 2.22 4.79 2.91
N PHE A 9 2.85 3.77 2.37
CA PHE A 9 3.97 3.06 2.98
C PHE A 9 5.27 3.84 2.81
N SER A 10 6.27 3.55 3.64
CA SER A 10 7.60 4.17 3.55
C SER A 10 8.33 3.86 2.24
N CYS A 11 7.95 2.78 1.55
CA CYS A 11 8.42 2.44 0.21
C CYS A 11 7.73 3.23 -0.93
N GLY A 12 6.84 4.17 -0.61
CA GLY A 12 6.12 5.01 -1.59
C GLY A 12 4.88 4.37 -2.22
N HIS A 13 4.64 3.07 -1.99
CA HIS A 13 3.40 2.41 -2.37
C HIS A 13 2.23 2.88 -1.52
N TYR A 14 1.01 2.76 -2.03
CA TYR A 14 -0.18 3.15 -1.30
C TYR A 14 -1.31 2.16 -1.51
N ILE A 15 -2.21 2.12 -0.53
CA ILE A 15 -3.50 1.42 -0.62
C ILE A 15 -4.62 2.39 -0.25
N TRP A 16 -5.77 2.22 -0.89
CA TRP A 16 -6.99 2.89 -0.48
C TRP A 16 -7.62 2.11 0.68
N LEU A 17 -8.18 2.84 1.65
CA LEU A 17 -8.80 2.25 2.82
C LEU A 17 -10.33 2.44 2.80
N PRO A 18 -11.06 1.74 1.92
CA PRO A 18 -12.51 1.89 1.81
C PRO A 18 -13.26 1.38 3.05
N LYS A 19 -12.66 0.48 3.84
CA LYS A 19 -13.28 -0.11 5.04
C LYS A 19 -12.90 0.54 6.37
N VAL A 20 -11.76 1.23 6.42
CA VAL A 20 -11.23 1.82 7.67
C VAL A 20 -11.67 3.27 7.83
N ALA A 21 -11.96 3.96 6.74
CA ALA A 21 -12.45 5.32 6.77
C ALA A 21 -13.79 5.43 6.04
N ARG A 22 -14.61 6.41 6.46
CA ARG A 22 -15.93 6.66 5.90
C ARG A 22 -15.83 6.76 4.38
N ALA A 23 -16.63 5.96 3.67
CA ALA A 23 -16.78 6.05 2.23
C ALA A 23 -17.19 7.48 1.84
N CYS A 24 -16.74 7.98 0.69
CA CYS A 24 -17.19 9.31 0.28
C CYS A 24 -18.68 9.26 -0.08
N ALA A 25 -19.36 10.40 -0.02
CA ALA A 25 -20.81 10.47 -0.21
C ALA A 25 -21.34 9.78 -1.48
N ALA A 26 -20.56 9.78 -2.58
CA ALA A 26 -20.91 9.08 -3.81
C ALA A 26 -20.87 7.54 -3.66
N GLU A 27 -19.90 7.03 -2.93
CA GLU A 27 -19.76 5.60 -2.64
C GLU A 27 -20.74 5.14 -1.55
N GLU A 28 -21.07 6.02 -0.58
CA GLU A 28 -22.18 5.80 0.36
C GLU A 28 -23.53 5.70 -0.38
N ALA A 29 -23.82 6.63 -1.30
CA ALA A 29 -25.08 6.64 -2.04
C ALA A 29 -25.21 5.42 -2.98
N PHE A 30 -24.10 4.94 -3.55
CA PHE A 30 -24.08 3.67 -4.29
C PHE A 30 -24.34 2.48 -3.39
N THR A 31 -23.72 2.44 -2.21
CA THR A 31 -23.93 1.38 -1.21
C THR A 31 -25.37 1.35 -0.70
N ARG A 32 -26.04 2.51 -0.64
CA ARG A 32 -27.46 2.66 -0.27
C ARG A 32 -28.42 2.43 -1.44
N GLU A 33 -27.92 2.03 -2.61
CA GLU A 33 -28.71 1.80 -3.82
C GLU A 33 -29.45 3.07 -4.35
N GLU A 34 -29.05 4.26 -3.87
CA GLU A 34 -29.60 5.55 -4.30
C GLU A 34 -29.03 5.99 -5.66
N THR A 35 -27.93 5.37 -6.10
CA THR A 35 -27.29 5.59 -7.40
C THR A 35 -26.72 4.28 -7.94
N THR A 36 -26.72 4.12 -9.27
CA THR A 36 -26.16 2.97 -9.98
C THR A 36 -24.66 3.08 -10.26
N ILE A 37 -24.06 4.25 -10.01
CA ILE A 37 -22.65 4.53 -10.28
C ILE A 37 -21.94 4.87 -8.97
N GLY A 38 -20.95 4.05 -8.62
CA GLY A 38 -20.03 4.27 -7.50
C GLY A 38 -18.98 5.35 -7.81
N CYS A 39 -18.18 5.72 -6.81
CA CYS A 39 -17.18 6.76 -7.04
C CYS A 39 -16.00 6.23 -7.87
N SER A 40 -15.79 6.79 -9.07
CA SER A 40 -14.62 6.51 -9.90
C SER A 40 -13.44 7.46 -9.65
N LYS A 41 -13.64 8.50 -8.83
CA LYS A 41 -12.66 9.55 -8.56
C LYS A 41 -11.99 9.30 -7.21
N MET A 42 -10.92 8.51 -7.22
CA MET A 42 -10.08 8.29 -6.04
C MET A 42 -9.15 9.48 -5.76
N TRP A 43 -9.72 10.60 -5.30
CA TRP A 43 -8.96 11.75 -4.85
C TRP A 43 -8.75 11.70 -3.34
N SER A 44 -7.55 12.06 -2.89
CA SER A 44 -7.23 12.23 -1.47
C SER A 44 -6.62 13.61 -1.26
N THR A 45 -7.05 14.30 -0.21
CA THR A 45 -6.32 15.47 0.29
C THR A 45 -5.15 15.02 1.14
N GLY A 46 -4.22 15.94 1.44
CA GLY A 46 -3.14 15.67 2.39
C GLY A 46 -3.67 15.18 3.76
N PHE A 47 -4.82 15.69 4.22
CA PHE A 47 -5.46 15.30 5.48
C PHE A 47 -6.04 13.87 5.47
N CYS A 48 -6.45 13.36 4.32
CA CYS A 48 -6.92 11.98 4.15
C CYS A 48 -5.77 11.01 3.82
N THR A 49 -4.52 11.45 3.91
CA THR A 49 -3.33 10.63 3.66
C THR A 49 -2.67 10.24 4.98
N MET A 50 -2.73 8.95 5.33
CA MET A 50 -1.96 8.41 6.45
C MET A 50 -0.64 7.86 5.94
N LYS A 51 0.47 8.22 6.56
CA LYS A 51 1.79 7.68 6.23
C LYS A 51 2.20 6.69 7.30
N VAL A 52 2.67 5.51 6.90
CA VAL A 52 3.21 4.51 7.82
C VAL A 52 4.69 4.28 7.55
N SER A 53 5.45 4.07 8.62
CA SER A 53 6.89 3.81 8.54
C SER A 53 7.22 2.43 7.97
N GLN A 54 6.25 1.52 7.92
CA GLN A 54 6.40 0.17 7.38
C GLN A 54 6.40 0.17 5.85
N LYS A 55 7.13 -0.78 5.25
CA LYS A 55 7.06 -1.07 3.82
C LYS A 55 5.80 -1.89 3.53
N CYS A 56 5.32 -1.85 2.29
CA CYS A 56 4.26 -2.77 1.87
C CYS A 56 4.77 -4.22 1.92
N GLU A 57 3.85 -5.18 1.97
CA GLU A 57 4.17 -6.61 2.05
C GLU A 57 5.07 -7.07 0.90
N ASP A 58 4.77 -6.64 -0.33
CA ASP A 58 5.56 -6.99 -1.51
C ASP A 58 7.02 -6.52 -1.41
N CYS A 59 7.22 -5.25 -1.00
CA CYS A 59 8.55 -4.69 -0.80
C CYS A 59 9.30 -5.38 0.35
N SER A 60 8.61 -5.70 1.44
CA SER A 60 9.18 -6.44 2.56
C SER A 60 9.62 -7.85 2.12
N ASN A 61 8.78 -8.54 1.36
CA ASN A 61 9.08 -9.88 0.83
C ASN A 61 10.25 -9.86 -0.16
N LYS A 62 10.31 -8.85 -1.03
CA LYS A 62 11.41 -8.68 -1.97
C LYS A 62 12.74 -8.42 -1.26
N GLU A 63 12.74 -7.56 -0.24
CA GLU A 63 13.91 -7.29 0.58
C GLU A 63 14.40 -8.54 1.32
N ALA A 64 13.48 -9.32 1.91
CA ALA A 64 13.82 -10.58 2.57
C ALA A 64 14.48 -11.57 1.59
N LYS A 65 13.93 -11.73 0.38
CA LYS A 65 14.50 -12.58 -0.66
C LYS A 65 15.89 -12.10 -1.09
N SER A 66 16.06 -10.80 -1.36
CA SER A 66 17.36 -10.25 -1.74
C SER A 66 18.40 -10.42 -0.63
N THR A 67 18.01 -10.26 0.63
CA THR A 67 18.90 -10.44 1.78
C THR A 67 19.35 -11.90 1.90
N ALA A 68 18.43 -12.85 1.73
CA ALA A 68 18.76 -14.28 1.70
C ALA A 68 19.72 -14.63 0.55
N GLN A 69 19.49 -14.08 -0.65
CA GLN A 69 20.38 -14.29 -1.79
C GLN A 69 21.78 -13.72 -1.56
N ILE A 70 21.88 -12.51 -0.99
CA ILE A 70 23.18 -11.90 -0.66
C ILE A 70 23.93 -12.75 0.38
N ALA A 71 23.23 -13.26 1.40
CA ALA A 71 23.83 -14.13 2.40
C ALA A 71 24.38 -15.42 1.77
N GLU A 72 23.63 -16.03 0.84
CA GLU A 72 24.11 -17.21 0.12
C GLU A 72 25.33 -16.89 -0.77
N ILE A 73 25.32 -15.78 -1.51
CA ILE A 73 26.45 -15.38 -2.35
C ILE A 73 27.70 -15.16 -1.48
N LYS A 74 27.57 -14.48 -0.33
CA LYS A 74 28.69 -14.30 0.61
C LYS A 74 29.25 -15.63 1.10
N ARG A 75 28.38 -16.61 1.42
CA ARG A 75 28.80 -17.96 1.81
C ARG A 75 29.59 -18.66 0.71
N ARG A 76 29.11 -18.60 -0.54
CA ARG A 76 29.80 -19.21 -1.70
C ARG A 76 31.14 -18.54 -1.97
N ILE A 77 31.23 -17.22 -1.86
CA ILE A 77 32.50 -16.48 -2.00
C ILE A 77 33.48 -16.88 -0.89
N GLY A 78 33.01 -17.05 0.35
CA GLY A 78 33.85 -17.52 1.46
C GLY A 78 34.43 -18.90 1.18
N ALA A 79 33.60 -19.85 0.76
CA ALA A 79 34.02 -21.22 0.44
C ALA A 79 34.98 -21.34 -0.76
N LEU A 80 35.09 -20.32 -1.60
CA LEU A 80 36.04 -20.27 -2.73
C LEU A 80 37.37 -19.59 -2.37
N LYS A 81 37.44 -18.94 -1.20
CA LYS A 81 38.65 -18.26 -0.70
C LYS A 81 39.46 -19.11 0.28
N GLU A 82 38.88 -20.22 0.74
CA GLU A 82 39.55 -21.30 1.49
C GLU A 82 39.98 -22.41 0.53
#